data_AF-A0A9D7XH21-F1
#
_entry.id   AF-A0A9D7XH21-F1
#
_cell.length_a   1.000
_cell.length_b   1.000
_cell.length_c   1.000
_cell.angle_alpha   90.00
_cell.angle_beta   90.00
_cell.angle_gamma   90.00
#
_symmetry.space_group_name_H-M   'P 1'
#
loop_
_entity.id
_entity.type
_entity.pdbx_description
1 polymer ?
#
loop_
_entity_poly.entity_id
_entity_poly.type
_entity_poly.pdbx_seq_one_letter_code
_entity_poly.pdbx_strand_id
1 'polypeptide(L)'
;MLSIFKKLKFRNHFTVLASILSLIYLSLSFTTTKKDKPYTDLYFDSKTNFTASMDDLKNYIMEGNLSDQEVLSNIKIIIIRCRHFLKTMDFWWRYYEPIAYKKINGPLLVEWENEIFEKHEKPYKREGFGLSLALMYLEDKNITKDSLLHLIESAIKTIGCFFF
;
A
#
# COMPACT_ATOMS: atom_id res chain seq x y z
N MET A 1 -72.58 -28.50 5.47
CA MET A 1 -71.20 -28.91 5.84
C MET A 1 -70.15 -28.61 4.75
N LEU A 2 -70.43 -28.80 3.45
CA LEU A 2 -69.48 -28.53 2.35
C LEU A 2 -68.93 -27.08 2.27
N SER A 3 -69.74 -26.08 2.62
CA SER A 3 -69.36 -24.66 2.54
C SER A 3 -68.24 -24.28 3.52
N ILE A 4 -68.29 -24.83 4.75
CA ILE A 4 -67.29 -24.55 5.80
C ILE A 4 -65.95 -25.17 5.43
N PHE A 5 -65.93 -26.39 4.89
CA PHE A 5 -64.71 -27.06 4.42
C PHE A 5 -64.06 -26.34 3.23
N LYS A 6 -64.84 -25.81 2.28
CA LYS A 6 -64.31 -24.96 1.20
C LYS A 6 -63.68 -23.67 1.76
N LYS A 7 -64.33 -23.02 2.73
CA LYS A 7 -63.83 -21.79 3.36
C LYS A 7 -62.56 -22.04 4.19
N LEU A 8 -62.47 -23.18 4.87
CA LEU A 8 -61.28 -23.60 5.62
C LEU A 8 -60.09 -23.91 4.68
N LYS A 9 -60.35 -24.66 3.60
CA LYS A 9 -59.33 -24.99 2.59
C LYS A 9 -58.82 -23.72 1.88
N PHE A 10 -59.71 -22.80 1.53
CA PHE A 10 -59.37 -21.50 0.97
C PHE A 10 -58.53 -20.64 1.93
N ARG A 11 -58.88 -20.59 3.22
CA ARG A 11 -58.10 -19.89 4.25
C ARG A 11 -56.66 -20.44 4.35
N ASN A 12 -56.48 -21.76 4.26
CA ASN A 12 -55.16 -22.38 4.29
C ASN A 12 -54.33 -22.05 3.04
N HIS A 13 -54.95 -21.91 1.86
CA HIS A 13 -54.25 -21.44 0.66
C HIS A 13 -53.80 -19.98 0.78
N PHE A 14 -54.59 -19.11 1.41
CA PHE A 14 -54.19 -17.72 1.68
C PHE A 14 -53.04 -17.62 2.68
N THR A 15 -53.05 -18.42 3.74
CA THR A 15 -51.93 -18.44 4.70
C THR A 15 -50.65 -18.95 4.05
N VAL A 16 -50.74 -19.99 3.20
CA VAL A 16 -49.59 -20.50 2.44
C VAL A 16 -49.05 -19.44 1.48
N LEU A 17 -49.92 -18.76 0.73
CA LEU A 17 -49.52 -17.71 -0.20
C LEU A 17 -48.86 -16.52 0.53
N ALA A 18 -49.42 -16.11 1.67
CA ALA A 18 -48.87 -15.05 2.50
C ALA A 18 -47.49 -15.43 3.08
N SER A 19 -47.31 -16.68 3.52
CA SER A 19 -46.00 -17.15 3.98
C SER A 19 -44.95 -17.19 2.86
N ILE A 20 -45.33 -17.57 1.63
CA ILE A 20 -44.43 -17.55 0.48
C ILE A 20 -44.03 -16.12 0.12
N LEU A 21 -44.99 -15.19 0.08
CA LEU A 21 -44.73 -13.77 -0.17
C LEU A 21 -43.84 -13.15 0.91
N SER A 22 -44.06 -13.51 2.18
CA SER A 22 -43.20 -13.07 3.29
C SER A 22 -41.78 -13.62 3.16
N LEU A 23 -41.62 -14.88 2.71
CA LEU A 23 -40.30 -15.47 2.50
C LEU A 23 -39.54 -14.79 1.36
N ILE A 24 -40.24 -14.46 0.27
CA ILE A 24 -39.70 -13.72 -0.88
C ILE A 24 -39.31 -12.30 -0.46
N TYR A 25 -40.14 -11.63 0.34
CA TYR A 25 -39.83 -10.29 0.85
C TYR A 25 -38.59 -10.31 1.76
N LEU A 26 -38.49 -11.29 2.66
CA LEU A 26 -37.33 -11.45 3.54
C LEU A 26 -36.06 -11.73 2.72
N SER A 27 -36.11 -12.60 1.71
CA SER A 27 -34.94 -12.89 0.87
C SER A 27 -34.48 -11.70 0.05
N LEU A 28 -35.39 -10.84 -0.43
CA LEU A 28 -35.05 -9.57 -1.09
C LEU A 28 -34.51 -8.52 -0.11
N SER A 29 -34.95 -8.53 1.15
CA SER A 29 -34.48 -7.60 2.18
C SER A 29 -33.03 -7.85 2.61
N PHE A 30 -32.50 -9.06 2.40
CA PHE A 30 -31.10 -9.40 2.65
C PHE A 30 -30.19 -9.21 1.43
N THR A 31 -30.63 -8.47 0.41
CA THR A 31 -29.72 -8.05 -0.66
C THR A 31 -28.66 -7.13 -0.07
N THR A 32 -27.46 -7.68 0.14
CA THR A 32 -26.30 -6.91 0.52
C THR A 32 -26.00 -5.98 -0.64
N THR A 33 -26.41 -4.71 -0.55
CA THR A 33 -25.76 -3.66 -1.33
C THR A 33 -24.27 -3.86 -1.11
N LYS A 34 -23.48 -4.02 -2.19
CA LYS A 34 -22.01 -4.13 -2.07
C LYS A 34 -21.58 -3.07 -1.06
N LYS A 35 -21.05 -3.53 0.08
CA LYS A 35 -20.56 -2.61 1.10
C LYS A 35 -19.32 -2.01 0.46
N ASP A 36 -19.42 -0.79 -0.07
CA ASP A 36 -18.24 -0.01 -0.43
C ASP A 36 -17.32 -0.08 0.77
N LYS A 37 -16.10 -0.58 0.57
CA LYS A 37 -15.08 -0.62 1.61
C LYS A 37 -14.12 0.52 1.29
N PRO A 38 -14.53 1.78 1.49
CA PRO A 38 -13.75 2.94 1.05
C PRO A 38 -12.34 2.92 1.64
N TYR A 39 -12.16 2.31 2.82
CA TYR A 39 -10.87 2.14 3.46
C TYR A 39 -9.94 1.15 2.75
N THR A 40 -10.45 0.00 2.30
CA THR A 40 -9.61 -0.98 1.58
C THR A 40 -9.30 -0.47 0.19
N ASP A 41 -10.28 0.16 -0.47
CA ASP A 41 -10.11 0.70 -1.81
C ASP A 41 -9.06 1.82 -1.79
N LEU A 42 -9.16 2.74 -0.82
CA LEU A 42 -8.16 3.79 -0.61
C LEU A 42 -6.74 3.22 -0.36
N TYR A 43 -6.61 2.11 0.37
CA TYR A 43 -5.31 1.47 0.58
C TYR A 43 -4.71 0.95 -0.72
N PHE A 44 -5.49 0.21 -1.52
CA PHE A 44 -5.02 -0.35 -2.80
C PHE A 44 -4.75 0.74 -3.83
N ASP A 45 -5.59 1.77 -3.89
CA ASP A 45 -5.39 2.94 -4.74
C ASP A 45 -4.09 3.68 -4.35
N SER A 46 -3.89 3.92 -3.06
CA SER A 46 -2.68 4.57 -2.56
C SER A 46 -1.43 3.74 -2.88
N LYS A 47 -1.47 2.42 -2.68
CA LYS A 47 -0.36 1.52 -3.04
C LYS A 47 -0.04 1.58 -4.54
N THR A 48 -1.07 1.60 -5.39
CA THR A 48 -0.92 1.67 -6.85
C THR A 48 -0.29 3.01 -7.26
N ASN A 49 -0.81 4.12 -6.73
CA ASN A 49 -0.29 5.46 -6.99
C ASN A 49 1.16 5.64 -6.50
N PHE A 50 1.52 5.02 -5.38
CA PHE A 50 2.90 5.03 -4.88
C PHE A 50 3.83 4.23 -5.78
N THR A 51 3.39 3.05 -6.25
CA THR A 51 4.17 2.24 -7.19
C THR A 51 4.46 3.04 -8.46
N ALA A 52 3.45 3.69 -9.04
CA ALA A 52 3.62 4.54 -10.21
C ALA A 52 4.62 5.69 -9.96
N SER A 53 4.54 6.35 -8.79
CA SER A 53 5.49 7.42 -8.43
C SER A 53 6.93 6.92 -8.31
N MET A 54 7.13 5.68 -7.86
CA MET A 54 8.45 5.04 -7.76
C MET A 54 8.99 4.65 -9.13
N ASP A 55 8.13 4.18 -10.03
CA ASP A 55 8.49 3.90 -11.42
C ASP A 55 8.86 5.18 -12.18
N ASP A 56 8.12 6.28 -11.97
CA ASP A 56 8.46 7.60 -12.52
C ASP A 56 9.84 8.06 -12.05
N LEU A 57 10.14 7.91 -10.75
CA LEU A 57 11.47 8.20 -10.20
C LEU A 57 12.56 7.35 -10.87
N LYS A 58 12.32 6.04 -11.02
CA LYS A 58 13.25 5.14 -11.69
C LYS A 58 13.52 5.60 -13.12
N ASN A 59 12.48 5.87 -13.90
CA ASN A 59 12.60 6.31 -15.28
C ASN A 59 13.35 7.65 -15.38
N TYR A 60 13.05 8.60 -14.49
CA TYR A 60 13.75 9.88 -14.43
C TYR A 60 15.27 9.72 -14.16
N ILE A 61 15.65 8.79 -13.27
CA ILE A 61 17.07 8.47 -13.02
C ILE A 61 17.71 7.78 -14.24
N MET A 62 16.98 6.89 -14.92
CA MET A 62 17.48 6.18 -16.10
C MET A 62 17.77 7.14 -17.26
N GLU A 63 16.86 8.06 -17.53
CA GLU A 63 16.96 9.04 -18.62
C GLU A 63 17.88 10.21 -18.29
N GLY A 64 17.97 10.60 -17.00
CA GLY A 64 18.72 11.75 -16.54
C GLY A 64 20.25 11.61 -16.66
N ASN A 65 20.92 12.74 -16.89
CA ASN A 65 22.37 12.85 -16.78
C ASN A 65 22.76 13.26 -15.35
N LEU A 66 23.38 12.34 -14.59
CA LEU A 66 23.74 12.58 -13.18
C LEU A 66 24.92 13.54 -12.98
N SER A 67 25.57 13.97 -14.05
CA SER A 67 26.57 15.06 -13.99
C SER A 67 25.92 16.45 -13.96
N ASP A 68 24.62 16.55 -14.27
CA ASP A 68 23.88 17.80 -14.25
C ASP A 68 23.26 18.06 -12.87
N GLN A 69 23.61 19.20 -12.30
CA GLN A 69 23.13 19.62 -10.99
C GLN A 69 21.61 19.86 -10.96
N GLU A 70 21.01 20.28 -12.07
CA GLU A 70 19.56 20.45 -12.16
C GLU A 70 18.84 19.10 -12.07
N VAL A 71 19.35 18.09 -12.78
CA VAL A 71 18.85 16.71 -12.73
C VAL A 71 18.97 16.14 -11.32
N LEU A 72 20.11 16.32 -10.66
CA LEU A 72 20.31 15.86 -9.28
C LEU A 72 19.34 16.54 -8.30
N SER A 73 19.12 17.84 -8.44
CA SER A 73 18.14 18.60 -7.65
C SER A 73 16.72 18.06 -7.86
N ASN A 74 16.35 17.78 -9.11
CA ASN A 74 15.04 17.23 -9.44
C ASN A 74 14.86 15.81 -8.89
N ILE A 75 15.86 14.93 -8.99
CA ILE A 75 15.82 13.60 -8.36
C ILE A 75 15.58 13.75 -6.85
N LYS A 76 16.31 14.66 -6.18
CA LYS A 76 16.14 14.93 -4.75
C LYS A 76 14.69 15.34 -4.42
N ILE A 77 14.11 16.25 -5.21
CA ILE A 77 12.72 16.68 -5.06
C ILE A 77 11.74 15.50 -5.23
N ILE A 78 11.93 14.66 -6.25
CA ILE A 78 11.08 13.50 -6.51
C ILE A 78 11.17 12.48 -5.37
N ILE A 79 12.37 12.19 -4.86
CA ILE A 79 12.58 11.32 -3.69
C ILE A 79 11.82 11.86 -2.48
N ILE A 80 11.96 13.16 -2.18
CA ILE A 80 11.26 13.81 -1.06
C ILE A 80 9.73 13.68 -1.24
N ARG A 81 9.22 13.92 -2.45
CA ARG A 81 7.81 13.74 -2.78
C ARG A 81 7.33 12.30 -2.54
N CYS A 82 8.11 11.30 -2.96
CA CYS A 82 7.80 9.90 -2.70
C CYS A 82 7.75 9.59 -1.20
N ARG A 83 8.69 10.12 -0.42
CA ARG A 83 8.68 9.97 1.05
C ARG A 83 7.46 10.63 1.70
N HIS A 84 7.07 11.82 1.25
CA HIS A 84 5.85 12.47 1.69
C HIS A 84 4.60 11.68 1.33
N PHE A 85 4.54 11.11 0.13
CA PHE A 85 3.44 10.23 -0.27
C PHE A 85 3.38 8.99 0.63
N LEU A 86 4.51 8.33 0.88
CA LEU A 86 4.55 7.19 1.79
C LEU A 86 4.09 7.56 3.21
N LYS A 87 4.31 8.81 3.64
CA LYS A 87 3.83 9.28 4.95
C LYS A 87 2.30 9.29 5.05
N THR A 88 1.57 9.48 3.95
CA THR A 88 0.09 9.45 3.96
C THR A 88 -0.45 8.04 4.20
N MET A 89 0.29 7.01 3.77
CA MET A 89 -0.02 5.59 3.95
C MET A 89 0.76 4.93 5.11
N ASP A 90 1.52 5.71 5.87
CA ASP A 90 2.41 5.26 6.96
C ASP A 90 1.70 4.36 7.96
N PHE A 91 0.45 4.70 8.29
CA PHE A 91 -0.37 3.90 9.19
C PHE A 91 -0.54 2.47 8.66
N TRP A 92 -1.04 2.30 7.43
CA TRP A 92 -1.26 0.98 6.86
C TRP A 92 0.03 0.19 6.74
N TRP A 93 1.07 0.80 6.20
CA TRP A 93 2.29 0.08 5.88
C TRP A 93 3.09 -0.27 7.12
N ARG A 94 3.02 0.54 8.19
CA ARG A 94 3.68 0.20 9.45
C ARG A 94 3.04 -1.00 10.14
N TYR A 95 1.74 -1.22 9.99
CA TYR A 95 1.03 -2.32 10.66
C TYR A 95 0.87 -3.56 9.78
N TYR A 96 0.54 -3.37 8.51
CA TYR A 96 0.32 -4.48 7.57
C TYR A 96 1.61 -4.93 6.90
N GLU A 97 2.57 -4.02 6.67
CA GLU A 97 3.77 -4.29 5.87
C GLU A 97 5.06 -3.76 6.53
N PRO A 98 5.32 -4.03 7.83
CA PRO A 98 6.39 -3.38 8.58
C PRO A 98 7.78 -3.60 7.98
N ILE A 99 8.01 -4.79 7.39
CA ILE A 99 9.28 -5.12 6.71
C ILE A 99 9.45 -4.27 5.46
N ALA A 100 8.38 -4.11 4.66
CA ALA A 100 8.41 -3.29 3.45
C ALA A 100 8.63 -1.81 3.80
N TYR A 101 7.90 -1.32 4.80
CA TYR A 101 8.04 0.05 5.27
C TYR A 101 9.48 0.34 5.71
N LYS A 102 10.08 -0.55 6.52
CA LYS A 102 11.48 -0.42 6.94
C LYS A 102 12.38 -0.35 5.72
N LYS A 103 12.23 -1.27 4.76
CA LYS A 103 13.09 -1.32 3.56
C LYS A 103 13.04 -0.08 2.67
N ILE A 104 11.90 0.60 2.61
CA ILE A 104 11.68 1.74 1.71
C ILE A 104 12.00 3.07 2.40
N ASN A 105 11.59 3.24 3.65
CA ASN A 105 11.69 4.51 4.39
C ASN A 105 12.03 4.30 5.87
N GLY A 106 12.87 3.31 6.15
CA GLY A 106 13.37 3.06 7.49
C GLY A 106 14.08 4.28 8.07
N PRO A 107 14.01 4.47 9.39
CA PRO A 107 14.78 5.50 10.07
C PRO A 107 16.26 5.22 9.91
N LEU A 108 17.04 6.21 9.47
CA LEU A 108 18.49 6.07 9.46
C LEU A 108 18.97 5.82 10.88
N LEU A 109 19.92 4.90 11.04
CA LEU A 109 20.57 4.64 12.32
C LEU A 109 21.25 5.94 12.77
N VAL A 110 21.05 6.31 14.04
CA VAL A 110 21.67 7.52 14.55
C VAL A 110 23.18 7.29 14.67
N GLU A 111 24.00 8.29 14.34
CA GLU A 111 25.46 8.14 14.32
C GLU A 111 26.02 7.61 15.64
N TRP A 112 25.46 8.04 16.79
CA TRP A 112 25.85 7.54 18.11
C TRP A 112 25.43 6.07 18.37
N GLU A 113 24.34 5.59 17.76
CA GLU A 113 23.98 4.17 17.82
C GLU A 113 25.04 3.37 17.04
N ASN A 114 25.37 3.80 15.81
CA ASN A 114 26.39 3.13 15.00
C ASN A 114 27.77 3.12 15.67
N GLU A 115 28.22 4.20 16.30
CA GLU A 115 29.54 4.25 16.96
C GLU A 115 29.65 3.26 18.13
N ILE A 116 28.59 3.11 18.93
CA ILE A 116 28.56 2.16 20.04
C ILE A 116 28.52 0.73 19.52
N PHE A 117 27.75 0.47 18.46
CA PHE A 117 27.58 -0.87 17.91
C PHE A 117 28.75 -1.31 17.02
N GLU A 118 29.35 -0.46 16.19
CA GLU A 118 30.48 -0.80 15.31
C GLU A 118 31.76 -1.12 16.09
N LYS A 119 31.89 -0.63 17.33
CA LYS A 119 33.00 -0.99 18.23
C LYS A 119 32.91 -2.44 18.73
N HIS A 120 31.71 -3.01 18.77
CA HIS A 120 31.45 -4.32 19.41
C HIS A 120 30.83 -5.36 18.47
N GLU A 121 30.26 -4.94 17.35
CA GLU A 121 29.59 -5.78 16.35
C GLU A 121 30.01 -5.37 14.93
N LYS A 122 29.77 -6.27 13.97
CA LYS A 122 29.99 -5.95 12.56
C LYS A 122 29.07 -4.78 12.16
N PRO A 123 29.49 -3.90 11.23
CA PRO A 123 28.70 -2.76 10.80
C PRO A 123 27.26 -3.17 10.51
N TYR A 124 26.31 -2.48 11.14
CA TYR A 124 24.90 -2.76 10.94
C TYR A 124 24.61 -2.65 9.45
N LYS A 125 24.08 -3.73 8.86
CA LYS A 125 23.74 -3.75 7.44
C LYS A 125 22.73 -2.62 7.18
N ARG A 126 23.13 -1.62 6.38
CA ARG A 126 22.23 -0.57 5.84
C ARG A 126 21.25 -1.14 4.79
N GLU A 127 20.95 -2.43 4.87
CA GLU A 127 20.02 -3.13 4.01
C GLU A 127 18.61 -2.69 4.39
N GLY A 128 17.99 -1.91 3.49
CA GLY A 128 16.59 -1.50 3.66
C GLY A 128 16.41 -0.09 4.18
N PHE A 129 17.04 0.90 3.56
CA PHE A 129 16.75 2.32 3.78
C PHE A 129 16.41 3.05 2.47
N GLY A 130 15.97 2.32 1.44
CA GLY A 130 15.85 2.71 0.02
C GLY A 130 15.86 4.22 -0.29
N LEU A 131 14.75 4.91 0.02
CA LEU A 131 14.60 6.35 -0.27
C LEU A 131 15.45 7.25 0.64
N SER A 132 15.62 6.90 1.91
CA SER A 132 16.49 7.64 2.84
C SER A 132 17.96 7.54 2.43
N LEU A 133 18.41 6.33 2.05
CA LEU A 133 19.77 6.08 1.63
C LEU A 133 20.05 6.67 0.24
N ALA A 134 19.07 6.62 -0.67
CA ALA A 134 19.19 7.30 -1.96
C ALA A 134 19.34 8.82 -1.78
N LEU A 135 18.60 9.43 -0.85
CA LEU A 135 18.71 10.86 -0.55
C LEU A 135 20.12 11.24 -0.05
N MET A 136 20.68 10.44 0.88
CA MET A 136 22.05 10.63 1.35
C MET A 136 23.07 10.42 0.24
N TYR A 137 22.87 9.40 -0.60
CA TYR A 137 23.78 9.08 -1.69
C TYR A 137 23.89 10.23 -2.70
N LEU A 138 22.84 11.05 -2.88
CA LEU A 138 22.90 12.25 -3.71
C LEU A 138 23.76 13.38 -3.12
N GLU A 139 24.17 13.29 -1.85
CA GLU A 139 25.04 14.26 -1.21
C GLU A 139 26.52 13.84 -1.26
N ASP A 140 26.80 12.62 -1.73
CA ASP A 140 28.16 12.12 -1.92
C ASP A 140 28.82 12.72 -3.17
N LYS A 141 30.16 12.74 -3.16
CA LYS A 141 30.96 13.32 -4.26
C LYS A 141 30.98 12.44 -5.53
N ASN A 142 30.80 11.13 -5.38
CA ASN A 142 30.95 10.14 -6.44
C ASN A 142 29.64 9.37 -6.66
N ILE A 143 28.68 10.05 -7.30
CA ILE A 143 27.37 9.49 -7.61
C ILE A 143 27.47 8.66 -8.89
N THR A 144 26.94 7.45 -8.85
CA THR A 144 26.86 6.54 -10.01
C THR A 144 25.42 6.13 -10.24
N LYS A 145 25.02 6.06 -11.51
CA LYS A 145 23.64 5.72 -11.89
C LYS A 145 23.24 4.33 -11.42
N ASP A 146 24.12 3.34 -11.59
CA ASP A 146 23.84 1.95 -11.22
C ASP A 146 23.59 1.79 -9.72
N SER A 147 24.40 2.46 -8.88
CA SER A 147 24.23 2.40 -7.42
C SER A 147 22.92 3.08 -6.99
N LEU A 148 22.60 4.23 -7.57
CA LEU A 148 21.36 4.93 -7.27
C LEU A 148 20.13 4.11 -7.70
N LEU A 149 20.17 3.54 -8.92
CA LEU A 149 19.12 2.66 -9.42
C LEU A 149 18.96 1.42 -8.55
N HIS A 150 20.05 0.81 -8.11
CA HIS A 150 20.00 -0.35 -7.23
C HIS A 150 19.20 -0.07 -5.93
N LEU A 151 19.37 1.12 -5.35
CA LEU A 151 18.61 1.55 -4.16
C LEU A 151 17.10 1.69 -4.47
N ILE A 152 16.76 2.32 -5.60
CA ILE A 152 15.36 2.53 -5.99
C ILE A 152 14.68 1.23 -6.42
N GLU A 153 15.35 0.37 -7.18
CA GLU A 153 14.83 -0.93 -7.61
C GLU A 153 14.62 -1.89 -6.45
N SER A 154 15.50 -1.86 -5.44
CA SER A 154 15.31 -2.64 -4.21
C SER A 154 14.04 -2.20 -3.47
N ALA A 155 13.77 -0.88 -3.43
CA ALA A 155 12.53 -0.35 -2.87
C ALA A 155 11.30 -0.77 -3.70
N ILE A 156 11.34 -0.64 -5.02
CA ILE A 156 10.25 -1.06 -5.94
C ILE A 156 9.93 -2.54 -5.79
N LYS A 157 10.95 -3.41 -5.81
CA LYS A 157 10.79 -4.86 -5.65
C LYS A 157 10.08 -5.21 -4.34
N THR A 158 10.33 -4.43 -3.29
CA THR A 158 9.70 -4.62 -1.98
C THR A 158 8.19 -4.33 -2.02
N ILE A 159 7.75 -3.34 -2.80
CA ILE A 159 6.32 -2.99 -2.95
C ILE A 159 5.52 -4.14 -3.56
N GLY A 160 6.10 -4.83 -4.54
CA GLY A 160 5.48 -5.94 -5.26
C GLY A 160 5.52 -7.29 -4.56
N CYS A 161 6.27 -7.43 -3.46
CA CYS A 161 6.50 -8.74 -2.83
C CYS A 161 5.40 -9.17 -1.84
N PHE A 162 4.51 -8.26 -1.45
CA PHE A 162 3.50 -8.53 -0.43
C PHE A 162 2.07 -8.45 -0.98
N PHE A 163 1.39 -9.61 -0.94
CA PHE A 163 -0.01 -9.82 -1.26
C PHE A 163 -0.67 -10.45 -0.03
N PHE A 164 -1.77 -9.87 0.43
CA PHE A 164 -2.74 -10.55 1.31
C PHE A 164 -3.62 -11.47 0.47
#